data_AF-A0AAD7VCN0-F1
#
_entry.id   AF-A0AAD7VCN0-F1
#
_cell.length_a   1.000
_cell.length_b   1.000
_cell.length_c   1.000
_cell.angle_alpha   90.00
_cell.angle_beta   90.00
_cell.angle_gamma   90.00
#
_symmetry.space_group_name_H-M   'P 1'
#
loop_
_entity.id
_entity.type
_entity.pdbx_description
1 polymer ?
#
loop_
_entity_poly.entity_id
_entity_poly.type
_entity_poly.pdbx_seq_one_letter_code
_entity_poly.pdbx_strand_id
1 'polypeptide(L)'
;MDCRVCVAPGDLWFRAGGGVGQIGGGFSHESEHDLALMVSDFLENGSLGSESWCSSDSDSGLFDLAHLAEKIPFCKLSMAQYESDLLSVVHSLLLSMNETNLQSINFNPCYASCIRFYLVKLMRLSGYDAGVCASKWQGSGKVPGGDHEYIDVVNYNSSGSSERLIIDIDFRSHFEIARAVESYDRILNSLPVVYVGSFTRLKQFLGIMVEAARSSLKQNSMPLPPWRSLAYLQAKWQSPYQRQTNPQSKIISSANSFNHEQCSEQLRRLQSSLHSEMDVEQLLKPRNSESNWQLKPDRWRHPLFRPL
;
A
#
# COMPACT_ATOMS: atom_id res chain seq x y z
N MET A 1 45.96 35.18 -13.46
CA MET A 1 46.77 35.57 -12.30
C MET A 1 46.03 36.69 -11.59
N ASP A 2 45.49 36.45 -10.39
CA ASP A 2 46.03 37.05 -9.17
C ASP A 2 45.22 36.59 -7.96
N CYS A 3 45.95 35.94 -7.06
CA CYS A 3 45.50 35.40 -5.80
C CYS A 3 45.38 36.52 -4.77
N ARG A 4 44.34 36.49 -3.93
CA ARG A 4 44.37 37.15 -2.64
C ARG A 4 43.99 36.17 -1.53
N VAL A 5 45.04 35.65 -0.92
CA VAL A 5 45.05 34.99 0.38
C VAL A 5 45.06 36.08 1.45
N CYS A 6 44.23 35.95 2.48
CA CYS A 6 44.55 36.45 3.83
C CYS A 6 44.05 35.43 4.87
N VAL A 7 44.99 35.05 5.73
CA VAL A 7 44.90 34.07 6.82
C VAL A 7 44.37 34.72 8.11
N ALA A 8 43.73 33.90 8.95
CA ALA A 8 43.18 34.21 10.27
C ALA A 8 44.24 34.54 11.34
N PRO A 9 43.82 34.97 12.54
CA PRO A 9 44.50 34.63 13.78
C PRO A 9 43.71 33.57 14.58
N GLY A 10 44.39 32.48 14.93
CA GLY A 10 44.13 31.70 16.15
C GLY A 10 44.48 32.56 17.39
N ASP A 11 44.24 32.16 18.63
CA ASP A 11 44.04 30.86 19.26
C ASP A 11 43.17 31.09 20.52
N LEU A 12 42.51 30.06 21.05
CA LEU A 12 42.96 29.40 22.28
C LEU A 12 41.98 28.29 22.70
N TRP A 13 42.48 27.06 22.67
CA TRP A 13 41.88 25.87 23.25
C TRP A 13 41.79 25.95 24.78
N PHE A 14 40.71 25.42 25.36
CA PHE A 14 40.85 24.40 26.40
C PHE A 14 39.85 23.26 26.17
N ARG A 15 40.37 22.05 26.39
CA ARG A 15 39.89 20.75 25.94
C ARG A 15 39.56 19.90 27.17
N ALA A 16 38.40 19.26 27.18
CA ALA A 16 38.09 17.97 27.83
C ALA A 16 36.59 17.73 27.63
N GLY A 17 36.06 16.62 27.12
CA GLY A 17 36.60 15.33 26.72
C GLY A 17 35.36 14.45 26.42
N GLY A 18 35.50 13.44 25.56
CA GLY A 18 34.45 12.46 25.31
C GLY A 18 34.11 12.30 23.83
N GLY A 19 35.02 11.68 23.08
CA GLY A 19 34.68 11.14 21.78
C GLY A 19 33.79 9.92 21.93
N VAL A 20 32.68 9.90 21.23
CA VAL A 20 32.08 8.68 20.68
C VAL A 20 31.71 9.01 19.25
N GLY A 21 32.50 8.49 18.31
CA GLY A 21 32.06 8.41 16.93
C GLY A 21 30.86 7.48 16.86
N GLN A 22 29.69 8.02 16.56
CA GLN A 22 28.56 7.21 16.12
C GLN A 22 28.54 7.24 14.60
N ILE A 23 29.08 6.14 14.07
CA ILE A 23 28.69 5.50 12.82
C ILE A 23 27.18 5.74 12.63
N GLY A 24 26.82 6.42 11.54
CA GLY A 24 25.43 6.70 11.17
C GLY A 24 24.66 5.40 11.00
N GLY A 25 24.05 4.95 12.10
CA GLY A 25 23.15 3.82 12.14
C GLY A 25 21.87 4.21 11.41
N GLY A 26 21.53 3.44 10.38
CA GLY A 26 20.26 3.55 9.71
C GLY A 26 19.13 3.33 10.70
N PHE A 27 18.34 4.36 10.95
CA PHE A 27 17.06 4.23 11.63
C PHE A 27 16.08 3.60 10.65
N SER A 28 15.96 2.28 10.74
CA SER A 28 15.00 1.46 10.03
C SER A 28 14.37 0.50 11.01
N HIS A 29 13.35 0.98 11.68
CA HIS A 29 12.15 0.27 12.14
C HIS A 29 11.29 1.38 12.73
N GLU A 30 9.97 1.31 12.65
CA GLU A 30 9.12 2.14 13.52
C GLU A 30 9.51 1.81 14.96
N SER A 31 10.42 2.59 15.54
CA SER A 31 10.73 2.46 16.94
C SER A 31 9.47 2.91 17.66
N GLU A 32 9.08 2.24 18.75
CA GLU A 32 7.94 2.68 19.57
C GLU A 32 8.07 4.18 19.94
N HIS A 33 9.30 4.69 19.98
CA HIS A 33 9.62 6.10 20.13
C HIS A 33 9.12 6.97 18.97
N ASP A 34 9.29 6.58 17.70
CA ASP A 34 8.79 7.35 16.56
C ASP A 34 7.25 7.39 16.55
N LEU A 35 6.60 6.26 16.88
CA LEU A 35 5.14 6.18 17.04
C LEU A 35 4.65 7.08 18.18
N ALA A 36 5.34 7.04 19.33
CA ALA A 36 5.01 7.87 20.48
C ALA A 36 5.16 9.36 20.17
N LEU A 37 6.22 9.76 19.48
CA LEU A 37 6.44 11.15 19.06
C LEU A 37 5.34 11.64 18.11
N MET A 38 4.88 10.81 17.18
CA MET A 38 3.75 11.15 16.32
C MET A 38 2.45 11.37 17.10
N VAL A 39 2.17 10.50 18.06
CA VAL A 39 0.95 10.61 18.88
C VAL A 39 1.04 11.84 19.80
N SER A 40 2.20 12.11 20.39
CA SER A 40 2.44 13.30 21.21
C SER A 40 2.27 14.59 20.42
N ASP A 41 2.91 14.73 19.24
CA ASP A 41 2.74 15.93 18.40
C ASP A 41 1.28 16.13 17.97
N PHE A 42 0.58 15.04 17.65
CA PHE A 42 -0.83 15.11 17.29
C PHE A 42 -1.72 15.56 18.47
N LEU A 43 -1.47 15.05 19.68
CA LEU A 43 -2.22 15.45 20.87
C LEU A 43 -1.93 16.89 21.29
N GLU A 44 -0.67 17.33 21.19
CA GLU A 44 -0.24 18.69 21.53
C GLU A 44 -0.73 19.72 20.51
N ASN A 45 -0.68 19.39 19.21
CA ASN A 45 -1.11 20.30 18.14
C ASN A 45 -2.60 20.22 17.82
N GLY A 46 -3.29 19.16 18.25
CA GLY A 46 -4.73 18.97 18.07
C GLY A 46 -5.59 19.94 18.90
N SER A 47 -4.99 20.68 19.84
CA SER A 47 -5.67 21.60 20.75
C SER A 47 -5.48 23.09 20.40
N LEU A 48 -4.51 23.45 19.54
CA LEU A 48 -4.15 24.86 19.30
C LEU A 48 -3.81 25.15 17.83
N GLY A 49 -4.83 25.19 16.98
CA GLY A 49 -4.67 25.56 15.58
C GLY A 49 -5.95 26.15 15.03
N SER A 50 -6.13 27.46 15.25
CA SER A 50 -7.16 28.27 14.61
C SER A 50 -7.03 28.19 13.09
N GLU A 51 -7.75 27.27 12.44
CA GLU A 51 -8.17 27.46 11.06
C GLU A 51 -9.38 28.40 11.07
N SER A 52 -9.07 29.70 11.17
CA SER A 52 -9.99 30.82 11.01
C SER A 52 -10.46 30.93 9.56
N TRP A 53 -11.23 29.95 9.07
CA TRP A 53 -12.01 30.06 7.83
C TRP A 53 -13.47 29.83 8.20
N CYS A 54 -14.28 30.88 8.00
CA CYS A 54 -15.68 31.01 8.40
C CYS A 54 -16.46 29.69 8.50
N SER A 55 -16.81 29.30 9.74
CA SER A 55 -17.80 28.24 9.97
C SER A 55 -19.16 28.76 9.53
N SER A 56 -19.54 28.42 8.31
CA SER A 56 -20.95 28.34 7.96
C SER A 56 -21.40 26.96 8.41
N ASP A 57 -22.09 26.90 9.54
CA ASP A 57 -22.70 25.68 10.06
C ASP A 57 -23.75 25.21 9.05
N SER A 58 -23.33 24.28 8.21
CA SER A 58 -24.21 23.51 7.35
C SER A 58 -24.00 22.05 7.73
N ASP A 59 -25.10 21.33 7.95
CA ASP A 59 -25.18 19.87 8.17
C ASP A 59 -24.66 19.03 6.97
N SER A 60 -23.74 19.59 6.18
CA SER A 60 -23.23 19.03 4.93
C SER A 60 -22.39 17.78 5.13
N GLY A 61 -21.91 17.48 6.34
CA GLY A 61 -21.05 16.32 6.60
C GLY A 61 -21.69 14.96 6.31
N LEU A 62 -23.02 14.87 6.46
CA LEU A 62 -23.78 13.63 6.22
C LEU A 62 -24.09 13.44 4.73
N PHE A 63 -24.44 14.54 4.04
CA PHE A 63 -24.62 14.57 2.59
C PHE A 63 -23.31 14.31 1.83
N ASP A 64 -22.18 14.71 2.41
CA ASP A 64 -20.84 14.48 1.85
C ASP A 64 -20.50 12.98 1.80
N LEU A 65 -20.75 12.23 2.87
CA LEU A 65 -20.47 10.78 2.91
C LEU A 65 -21.33 9.98 1.93
N ALA A 66 -22.61 10.31 1.80
CA ALA A 66 -23.49 9.65 0.82
C ALA A 66 -22.98 9.88 -0.62
N HIS A 67 -22.58 11.12 -0.94
CA HIS A 67 -22.02 11.44 -2.26
C HIS A 67 -20.65 10.78 -2.50
N LEU A 68 -19.81 10.67 -1.48
CA LEU A 68 -18.53 9.95 -1.56
C LEU A 68 -18.73 8.44 -1.79
N ALA A 69 -19.75 7.84 -1.16
CA ALA A 69 -20.11 6.44 -1.38
C ALA A 69 -20.47 6.15 -2.84
N GLU A 70 -21.15 7.09 -3.51
CA GLU A 70 -21.49 6.97 -4.94
C GLU A 70 -20.25 7.01 -5.85
N LYS A 71 -19.16 7.68 -5.44
CA LYS A 71 -17.92 7.79 -6.24
C LYS A 71 -17.13 6.48 -6.32
N ILE A 72 -17.21 5.61 -5.30
CA ILE A 72 -16.46 4.34 -5.26
C ILE A 72 -16.84 3.41 -6.43
N PRO A 73 -18.13 3.17 -6.72
CA PRO A 73 -18.54 2.42 -7.91
C PRO A 73 -17.96 2.97 -9.21
N PHE A 74 -17.89 4.29 -9.40
CA PHE A 74 -17.29 4.87 -10.61
C PHE A 74 -15.79 4.56 -10.73
N CYS A 75 -15.06 4.57 -9.60
CA CYS A 75 -13.66 4.13 -9.57
C CYS A 75 -13.49 2.64 -9.88
N LYS A 76 -14.51 1.79 -9.64
CA LYS A 76 -14.53 0.38 -10.05
C LYS A 76 -14.91 0.21 -11.53
N LEU A 77 -15.86 0.99 -12.04
CA LEU A 77 -16.35 0.90 -13.43
C LEU A 77 -15.37 1.46 -14.46
N SER A 78 -14.50 2.39 -14.05
CA SER A 78 -13.42 2.94 -14.90
C SER A 78 -12.24 1.97 -15.08
N MET A 79 -12.37 0.72 -14.62
CA MET A 79 -11.31 -0.29 -14.66
C MET A 79 -11.07 -0.75 -16.10
N ALA A 80 -9.82 -0.64 -16.56
CA ALA A 80 -9.46 -1.10 -17.89
C ALA A 80 -9.47 -2.64 -17.94
N GLN A 81 -9.71 -3.22 -19.12
CA GLN A 81 -9.87 -4.68 -19.27
C GLN A 81 -8.67 -5.45 -18.70
N TYR A 82 -7.45 -4.99 -18.97
CA TYR A 82 -6.23 -5.63 -18.47
C TYR A 82 -6.10 -5.56 -16.93
N GLU A 83 -6.65 -4.52 -16.28
CA GLU A 83 -6.68 -4.43 -14.82
C GLU A 83 -7.64 -5.49 -14.25
N SER A 84 -8.81 -5.67 -14.88
CA SER A 84 -9.80 -6.70 -14.51
C SER A 84 -9.28 -8.12 -14.73
N ASP A 85 -8.58 -8.36 -15.85
CA ASP A 85 -7.95 -9.64 -16.14
C ASP A 85 -6.86 -9.95 -15.11
N LEU A 86 -6.02 -8.97 -14.78
CA LEU A 86 -4.98 -9.11 -13.76
C LEU A 86 -5.58 -9.35 -12.37
N LEU A 87 -6.64 -8.64 -12.00
CA LEU A 87 -7.38 -8.86 -10.74
C LEU A 87 -7.87 -10.31 -10.64
N SER A 88 -8.43 -10.84 -11.73
CA SER A 88 -8.93 -12.22 -11.79
C SER A 88 -7.80 -13.25 -11.58
N VAL A 89 -6.63 -13.01 -12.19
CA VAL A 89 -5.44 -13.84 -11.96
C VAL A 89 -4.97 -13.73 -10.52
N VAL A 90 -4.87 -12.54 -9.96
CA VAL A 90 -4.44 -12.32 -8.57
C VAL A 90 -5.38 -13.04 -7.59
N HIS A 91 -6.69 -12.92 -7.78
CA HIS A 91 -7.69 -13.63 -6.98
C HIS A 91 -7.50 -15.14 -7.07
N SER A 92 -7.41 -15.69 -8.29
CA SER A 92 -7.20 -17.14 -8.48
C SER A 92 -5.91 -17.62 -7.81
N LEU A 93 -4.82 -16.88 -7.93
CA LEU A 93 -3.55 -17.23 -7.30
C LEU A 93 -3.64 -17.19 -5.78
N LEU A 94 -4.20 -16.12 -5.19
CA LEU A 94 -4.39 -15.98 -3.73
C LEU A 94 -5.27 -17.11 -3.15
N LEU A 95 -6.34 -17.48 -3.84
CA LEU A 95 -7.22 -18.58 -3.44
C LEU A 95 -6.56 -19.96 -3.59
N SER A 96 -5.58 -20.10 -4.48
CA SER A 96 -4.83 -21.37 -4.65
C SER A 96 -3.72 -21.57 -3.61
N MET A 97 -3.32 -20.51 -2.89
CA MET A 97 -2.25 -20.60 -1.90
C MET A 97 -2.69 -21.42 -0.69
N ASN A 98 -1.77 -22.22 -0.16
CA ASN A 98 -1.93 -22.87 1.12
C ASN A 98 -0.85 -22.44 2.11
N GLU A 99 -1.08 -22.75 3.38
CA GLU A 99 -0.22 -22.32 4.49
C GLU A 99 1.21 -22.89 4.41
N THR A 100 1.37 -24.11 3.87
CA THR A 100 2.68 -24.74 3.74
C THR A 100 3.53 -24.08 2.66
N ASN A 101 2.92 -23.36 1.71
CA ASN A 101 3.64 -22.58 0.70
C ASN A 101 4.42 -21.39 1.29
N LEU A 102 3.89 -20.78 2.36
CA LEU A 102 4.47 -19.58 2.99
C LEU A 102 5.75 -19.89 3.79
N GLN A 103 5.92 -21.14 4.22
CA GLN A 103 7.08 -21.61 5.00
C GLN A 103 8.41 -21.56 4.23
N SER A 104 8.37 -21.37 2.91
CA SER A 104 9.56 -21.30 2.06
C SER A 104 10.27 -19.94 2.07
N ILE A 105 9.71 -18.95 2.80
CA ILE A 105 10.16 -17.57 2.74
C ILE A 105 10.46 -17.06 4.17
N ASN A 106 11.74 -16.84 4.47
CA ASN A 106 12.23 -16.47 5.79
C ASN A 106 12.30 -14.94 5.95
N PHE A 107 11.14 -14.27 6.05
CA PHE A 107 11.07 -12.89 6.57
C PHE A 107 10.63 -12.96 8.02
N ASN A 108 11.38 -12.36 8.95
CA ASN A 108 10.99 -12.28 10.36
C ASN A 108 11.38 -10.93 10.97
N PRO A 109 10.46 -10.24 11.67
CA PRO A 109 9.01 -10.50 11.73
C PRO A 109 8.36 -10.42 10.33
N CYS A 110 7.31 -11.22 10.07
CA CYS A 110 6.63 -11.27 8.78
C CYS A 110 5.29 -10.53 8.84
N TYR A 111 5.23 -9.33 8.26
CA TYR A 111 4.00 -8.52 8.15
C TYR A 111 3.28 -8.80 6.82
N ALA A 112 2.85 -10.05 6.61
CA ALA A 112 2.32 -10.56 5.35
C ALA A 112 3.30 -10.50 4.15
N SER A 113 4.58 -10.18 4.36
CA SER A 113 5.60 -10.16 3.31
C SER A 113 5.70 -11.51 2.61
N CYS A 114 5.62 -12.63 3.33
CA CYS A 114 5.64 -13.97 2.72
C CYS A 114 4.49 -14.21 1.73
N ILE A 115 3.29 -13.69 2.00
CA ILE A 115 2.15 -13.77 1.08
C ILE A 115 2.47 -12.98 -0.18
N ARG A 116 3.01 -11.76 -0.05
CA ARG A 116 3.39 -10.92 -1.19
C ARG A 116 4.45 -11.57 -2.06
N PHE A 117 5.53 -12.09 -1.46
CA PHE A 117 6.60 -12.75 -2.19
C PHE A 117 6.16 -14.05 -2.85
N TYR A 118 5.31 -14.83 -2.20
CA TYR A 118 4.76 -16.05 -2.79
C TYR A 118 3.80 -15.72 -3.95
N LEU A 119 2.96 -14.69 -3.82
CA LEU A 119 2.14 -14.17 -4.92
C LEU A 119 3.01 -13.77 -6.12
N VAL A 120 4.04 -12.96 -5.89
CA VAL A 120 4.98 -12.56 -6.96
C VAL A 120 5.64 -13.78 -7.61
N LYS A 121 6.03 -14.79 -6.84
CA LYS A 121 6.56 -16.05 -7.39
C LYS A 121 5.56 -16.72 -8.34
N LEU A 122 4.30 -16.86 -7.95
CA LEU A 122 3.26 -17.48 -8.79
C LEU A 122 2.95 -16.64 -10.04
N MET A 123 2.88 -15.32 -9.90
CA MET A 123 2.65 -14.41 -11.02
C MET A 123 3.80 -14.48 -12.04
N ARG A 124 5.06 -14.53 -11.58
CA ARG A 124 6.22 -14.68 -12.47
C ARG A 124 6.23 -16.04 -13.17
N LEU A 125 5.86 -17.12 -12.48
CA LEU A 125 5.65 -18.43 -13.11
C LEU A 125 4.56 -18.41 -14.18
N SER A 126 3.59 -17.48 -14.05
CA SER A 126 2.53 -17.25 -15.03
C SER A 126 2.92 -16.24 -16.14
N GLY A 127 4.18 -15.78 -16.16
CA GLY A 127 4.72 -14.91 -17.21
C GLY A 127 4.63 -13.40 -16.96
N TYR A 128 4.16 -12.96 -15.79
CA TYR A 128 4.08 -11.54 -15.45
C TYR A 128 5.41 -10.96 -14.96
N ASP A 129 5.75 -9.73 -15.36
CA ASP A 129 6.83 -8.95 -14.74
C ASP A 129 6.34 -8.35 -13.40
N ALA A 130 6.26 -9.21 -12.39
CA ALA A 130 5.86 -8.85 -11.03
C ALA A 130 7.06 -8.71 -10.08
N GLY A 131 6.94 -7.81 -9.10
CA GLY A 131 7.94 -7.55 -8.07
C GLY A 131 7.32 -7.04 -6.77
N VAL A 132 7.96 -7.32 -5.64
CA VAL A 132 7.61 -6.69 -4.35
C VAL A 132 8.34 -5.35 -4.27
N CYS A 133 7.61 -4.27 -4.06
CA CYS A 133 8.14 -2.93 -3.87
C CYS A 133 8.09 -2.56 -2.39
N ALA A 134 9.25 -2.24 -1.82
CA ALA A 134 9.36 -1.69 -0.47
C ALA A 134 9.69 -0.20 -0.56
N SER A 135 8.72 0.67 -0.26
CA SER A 135 8.90 2.12 -0.21
C SER A 135 9.31 2.56 1.19
N LYS A 136 10.12 3.61 1.27
CA LYS A 136 10.49 4.28 2.52
C LYS A 136 10.51 5.79 2.30
N TRP A 137 9.94 6.55 3.23
CA TRP A 137 9.97 8.01 3.17
C TRP A 137 10.35 8.60 4.53
N GLN A 138 11.10 9.70 4.45
CA GLN A 138 11.41 10.49 5.64
C GLN A 138 10.22 11.41 5.96
N GLY A 139 10.04 11.68 7.25
CA GLY A 139 9.04 12.65 7.68
C GLY A 139 9.35 14.05 7.12
N SER A 140 8.32 14.76 6.71
CA SER A 140 8.44 16.14 6.22
C SER A 140 7.25 16.98 6.69
N GLY A 141 7.53 18.08 7.38
CA GLY A 141 6.49 18.93 7.98
C GLY A 141 5.58 18.13 8.92
N LYS A 142 4.27 18.10 8.60
CA LYS A 142 3.24 17.36 9.35
C LYS A 142 3.06 15.90 8.89
N VAL A 143 3.81 15.46 7.88
CA VAL A 143 3.72 14.09 7.36
C VAL A 143 4.81 13.26 8.01
N PRO A 144 4.45 12.25 8.83
CA PRO A 144 5.45 11.41 9.46
C PRO A 144 6.15 10.51 8.45
N GLY A 145 7.36 10.07 8.82
CA GLY A 145 8.08 9.05 8.07
C GLY A 145 7.40 7.70 8.20
N GLY A 146 7.72 6.79 7.29
CA GLY A 146 7.18 5.44 7.30
C GLY A 146 7.74 4.58 6.18
N ASP A 147 7.30 3.34 6.16
CA ASP A 147 7.55 2.39 5.09
C ASP A 147 6.28 1.64 4.68
N HIS A 148 6.29 1.06 3.48
CA HIS A 148 5.17 0.29 2.96
C HIS A 148 5.64 -0.77 1.96
N GLU A 149 5.03 -1.95 2.00
CA GLU A 149 5.25 -3.02 1.04
C GLU A 149 4.01 -3.27 0.19
N TYR A 150 4.18 -3.21 -1.13
CA TYR A 150 3.16 -3.51 -2.13
C TYR A 150 3.75 -4.35 -3.27
N ILE A 151 2.92 -4.82 -4.18
CA ILE A 151 3.37 -5.52 -5.39
C ILE A 151 3.15 -4.60 -6.59
N ASP A 152 4.07 -4.62 -7.54
CA ASP A 152 3.85 -4.00 -8.85
C ASP A 152 3.89 -5.03 -9.97
N VAL A 153 3.18 -4.73 -11.06
CA VAL A 153 3.29 -5.43 -12.34
C VAL A 153 3.58 -4.42 -13.42
N VAL A 154 4.64 -4.67 -14.21
CA VAL A 154 4.96 -3.86 -15.38
C VAL A 154 4.35 -4.52 -16.61
N ASN A 155 3.43 -3.82 -17.24
CA ASN A 155 2.84 -4.23 -18.51
C ASN A 155 3.56 -3.49 -19.65
N TYR A 156 4.09 -4.24 -20.61
CA TYR A 156 4.76 -3.68 -21.77
C TYR A 156 3.79 -3.66 -22.95
N ASN A 157 3.43 -2.46 -23.39
CA ASN A 157 2.52 -2.26 -24.51
C ASN A 157 3.28 -2.53 -25.81
N SER A 158 2.59 -3.00 -26.85
CA SER A 158 3.16 -3.13 -28.20
C SER A 158 3.61 -1.79 -28.81
N SER A 159 3.16 -0.66 -28.25
CA SER A 159 3.57 0.70 -28.61
C SER A 159 4.89 1.16 -27.97
N GLY A 160 5.55 0.32 -27.16
CA GLY A 160 6.82 0.65 -26.51
C GLY A 160 6.69 1.52 -25.24
N SER A 161 5.48 1.93 -24.87
CA SER A 161 5.19 2.41 -23.53
C SER A 161 5.16 1.24 -22.54
N SER A 162 5.38 1.51 -21.27
CA SER A 162 5.16 0.55 -20.19
C SER A 162 4.23 1.17 -19.17
N GLU A 163 3.20 0.43 -18.78
CA GLU A 163 2.30 0.83 -17.70
C GLU A 163 2.61 0.02 -16.45
N ARG A 164 2.55 0.69 -15.30
CA ARG A 164 2.80 0.08 -14.00
C ARG A 164 1.52 0.03 -13.18
N LEU A 165 1.15 -1.18 -12.78
CA LEU A 165 0.00 -1.45 -11.94
C LEU A 165 0.46 -1.81 -10.54
N ILE A 166 -0.35 -1.39 -9.58
CA ILE A 166 -0.15 -1.65 -8.16
C ILE A 166 -1.11 -2.74 -7.73
N ILE A 167 -0.60 -3.68 -6.96
CA ILE A 167 -1.34 -4.72 -6.28
C ILE A 167 -1.12 -4.54 -4.78
N ASP A 168 -2.21 -4.27 -4.05
CA ASP A 168 -2.21 -4.20 -2.60
C ASP A 168 -3.20 -5.21 -2.03
N ILE A 169 -2.68 -6.24 -1.34
CA ILE A 169 -3.47 -7.39 -0.87
C ILE A 169 -4.27 -7.10 0.41
N ASP A 170 -4.03 -5.96 1.06
CA ASP A 170 -4.66 -5.57 2.31
C ASP A 170 -5.16 -4.13 2.23
N PHE A 171 -5.84 -3.80 1.13
CA PHE A 171 -6.11 -2.40 0.78
C PHE A 171 -7.03 -1.69 1.78
N ARG A 172 -8.04 -2.40 2.31
CA ARG A 172 -9.03 -1.82 3.23
C ARG A 172 -8.41 -1.39 4.57
N SER A 173 -7.42 -2.14 5.08
CA SER A 173 -6.80 -1.87 6.39
C SER A 173 -6.12 -0.49 6.44
N HIS A 174 -5.71 0.04 5.29
CA HIS A 174 -5.15 1.39 5.17
C HIS A 174 -6.13 2.52 5.45
N PHE A 175 -7.41 2.22 5.62
CA PHE A 175 -8.45 3.22 5.87
C PHE A 175 -9.27 2.91 7.13
N GLU A 176 -8.95 1.87 7.90
CA GLU A 176 -9.66 1.59 9.15
C GLU A 176 -9.42 2.72 10.17
N ILE A 177 -10.47 3.22 10.82
CA ILE A 177 -10.36 4.24 11.86
C ILE A 177 -11.10 3.80 13.10
N ALA A 178 -10.59 4.18 14.27
CA ALA A 178 -11.30 3.98 15.52
C ALA A 178 -12.53 4.90 15.58
N ARG A 179 -13.64 4.42 16.14
CA ARG A 179 -14.89 5.17 16.28
C ARG A 179 -15.39 5.71 14.94
N ALA A 180 -15.40 4.87 13.91
CA ALA A 180 -16.05 5.20 12.64
C ALA A 180 -17.56 5.36 12.83
N VAL A 181 -18.17 6.26 12.05
CA VAL A 181 -19.63 6.30 11.90
C VAL A 181 -20.08 5.26 10.88
N GLU A 182 -21.31 4.76 10.99
CA GLU A 182 -21.82 3.67 10.13
C GLU A 182 -21.73 3.98 8.63
N SER A 183 -21.97 5.23 8.23
CA SER A 183 -21.84 5.65 6.83
C SER A 183 -20.40 5.56 6.32
N TYR A 184 -19.40 5.78 7.17
CA TYR A 184 -17.99 5.53 6.83
C TYR A 184 -17.71 4.05 6.64
N ASP A 185 -18.23 3.19 7.52
CA ASP A 185 -18.05 1.74 7.41
C ASP A 185 -18.67 1.18 6.13
N ARG A 186 -19.81 1.74 5.69
CA ARG A 186 -20.40 1.40 4.39
C ARG A 186 -19.49 1.74 3.21
N ILE A 187 -18.83 2.90 3.25
CA ILE A 187 -17.85 3.33 2.23
C ILE A 187 -16.62 2.40 2.27
N LEU A 188 -16.06 2.16 3.45
CA LEU A 188 -14.92 1.27 3.67
C LEU A 188 -15.18 -0.14 3.13
N ASN A 189 -16.35 -0.72 3.44
CA ASN A 189 -16.75 -2.05 3.00
C ASN A 189 -17.04 -2.14 1.50
N SER A 190 -17.21 -1.00 0.81
CA SER A 190 -17.36 -0.96 -0.64
C SER A 190 -16.03 -0.96 -1.40
N LEU A 191 -14.91 -0.69 -0.72
CA LEU A 191 -13.56 -0.78 -1.32
C LEU A 191 -13.23 -2.23 -1.73
N PRO A 192 -12.39 -2.43 -2.75
CA PRO A 192 -11.90 -3.78 -3.06
C PRO A 192 -11.07 -4.35 -1.91
N VAL A 193 -11.21 -5.64 -1.59
CA VAL A 193 -10.33 -6.33 -0.63
C VAL A 193 -8.88 -6.26 -1.12
N VAL A 194 -8.67 -6.60 -2.40
CA VAL A 194 -7.38 -6.51 -3.09
C VAL A 194 -7.44 -5.41 -4.13
N TYR A 195 -6.62 -4.38 -3.98
CA TYR A 195 -6.51 -3.34 -5.00
C TYR A 195 -5.62 -3.83 -6.14
N VAL A 196 -6.10 -3.73 -7.38
CA VAL A 196 -5.29 -3.92 -8.60
C VAL A 196 -5.57 -2.79 -9.59
N GLY A 197 -4.61 -1.90 -9.83
CA GLY A 197 -4.77 -0.82 -10.80
C GLY A 197 -3.66 0.21 -10.86
N SER A 198 -3.83 1.20 -11.73
CA SER A 198 -2.88 2.30 -11.92
C SER A 198 -2.76 3.22 -10.70
N PHE A 199 -1.65 3.96 -10.63
CA PHE A 199 -1.46 5.01 -9.61
C PHE A 199 -2.51 6.12 -9.68
N THR A 200 -3.01 6.44 -10.87
CA THR A 200 -4.02 7.48 -11.06
C THR A 200 -5.33 7.08 -10.40
N ARG A 201 -5.76 5.83 -10.60
CA ARG A 201 -6.96 5.28 -9.95
C ARG A 201 -6.79 5.16 -8.44
N LEU A 202 -5.60 4.75 -7.98
CA LEU A 202 -5.28 4.69 -6.56
C LEU A 202 -5.46 6.05 -5.90
N LYS A 203 -4.94 7.13 -6.49
CA LYS A 203 -5.09 8.51 -5.97
C LYS A 203 -6.55 8.93 -5.81
N GLN A 204 -7.46 8.46 -6.66
CA GLN A 204 -8.89 8.74 -6.52
C GLN A 204 -9.47 8.09 -5.26
N PHE A 205 -9.17 6.81 -5.03
CA PHE A 205 -9.56 6.11 -3.79
C PHE A 205 -8.99 6.80 -2.56
N LEU A 206 -7.71 7.19 -2.59
CA LEU A 206 -7.08 7.89 -1.45
C LEU A 206 -7.80 9.21 -1.13
N GLY A 207 -8.14 10.01 -2.15
CA GLY A 207 -8.88 11.26 -1.96
C GLY A 207 -10.24 11.05 -1.31
N ILE A 208 -11.04 10.13 -1.88
CA ILE A 208 -12.37 9.79 -1.36
C ILE A 208 -12.30 9.34 0.09
N MET A 209 -11.37 8.43 0.43
CA MET A 209 -11.28 7.89 1.77
C MET A 209 -10.76 8.90 2.80
N VAL A 210 -9.88 9.83 2.42
CA VAL A 210 -9.41 10.90 3.31
C VAL A 210 -10.53 11.87 3.64
N GLU A 211 -11.35 12.25 2.66
CA GLU A 211 -12.53 13.09 2.86
C GLU A 211 -13.56 12.37 3.75
N ALA A 212 -13.83 11.09 3.46
CA ALA A 212 -14.74 10.29 4.26
C ALA A 212 -14.25 10.12 5.72
N ALA A 213 -12.95 9.87 5.92
CA ALA A 213 -12.36 9.74 7.25
C ALA A 213 -12.44 11.05 8.02
N ARG A 214 -12.18 12.18 7.35
CA ARG A 214 -12.30 13.52 7.95
C ARG A 214 -13.74 13.80 8.39
N SER A 215 -14.73 13.53 7.54
CA SER A 215 -16.14 13.73 7.89
C SER A 215 -16.56 12.84 9.07
N SER A 216 -16.18 11.55 9.05
CA SER A 216 -16.46 10.58 10.12
C SER A 216 -15.85 11.00 11.48
N LEU A 217 -14.56 11.35 11.49
CA LEU A 217 -13.87 11.75 12.72
C LEU A 217 -14.41 13.09 13.27
N LYS A 218 -14.75 14.05 12.40
CA LYS A 218 -15.35 15.33 12.79
C LYS A 218 -16.67 15.15 13.53
N GLN A 219 -17.53 14.21 13.10
CA GLN A 219 -18.78 13.89 13.80
C GLN A 219 -18.56 13.42 15.24
N ASN A 220 -17.41 12.82 15.52
CA ASN A 220 -17.00 12.37 16.85
C ASN A 220 -16.04 13.35 17.56
N SER A 221 -15.92 14.60 17.08
CA SER A 221 -15.00 15.62 17.60
C SER A 221 -13.54 15.15 17.67
N MET A 222 -13.13 14.29 16.74
CA MET A 222 -11.76 13.82 16.62
C MET A 222 -11.06 14.51 15.44
N PRO A 223 -9.83 15.01 15.61
CA PRO A 223 -9.06 15.50 14.49
C PRO A 223 -8.59 14.34 13.58
N LEU A 224 -8.36 14.63 12.30
CA LEU A 224 -7.77 13.67 11.36
C LEU A 224 -6.29 13.47 11.72
N PRO A 225 -5.84 12.27 12.08
CA PRO A 225 -4.44 12.05 12.42
C PRO A 225 -3.53 12.14 11.17
N PRO A 226 -2.26 12.50 11.35
CA PRO A 226 -1.35 12.77 10.24
C PRO A 226 -1.10 11.55 9.34
N TRP A 227 -1.11 10.33 9.90
CA TRP A 227 -1.00 9.07 9.15
C TRP A 227 -2.27 8.69 8.35
N ARG A 228 -3.37 9.43 8.51
CA ARG A 228 -4.57 9.34 7.67
C ARG A 228 -4.69 10.52 6.70
N SER A 229 -3.68 11.39 6.63
CA SER A 229 -3.65 12.47 5.64
C SER A 229 -3.41 11.93 4.22
N LEU A 230 -3.88 12.68 3.21
CA LEU A 230 -3.67 12.32 1.81
C LEU A 230 -2.17 12.25 1.47
N ALA A 231 -1.36 13.16 2.00
CA ALA A 231 0.07 13.17 1.76
C ALA A 231 0.77 11.92 2.31
N TYR A 232 0.43 11.49 3.53
CA TYR A 232 0.97 10.25 4.11
C TYR A 232 0.54 9.02 3.30
N LEU A 233 -0.74 8.92 2.95
CA LEU A 233 -1.25 7.80 2.16
C LEU A 233 -0.60 7.76 0.77
N GLN A 234 -0.45 8.90 0.09
CA GLN A 234 0.24 8.95 -1.20
C GLN A 234 1.70 8.53 -1.08
N ALA A 235 2.40 8.91 0.00
CA ALA A 235 3.79 8.53 0.23
C ALA A 235 4.00 7.01 0.26
N LYS A 236 3.04 6.23 0.76
CA LYS A 236 3.11 4.75 0.78
C LYS A 236 3.43 4.14 -0.58
N TRP A 237 2.79 4.62 -1.64
CA TRP A 237 2.97 4.04 -2.98
C TRP A 237 3.85 4.89 -3.91
N GLN A 238 3.97 6.20 -3.68
CA GLN A 238 4.69 7.12 -4.58
C GLN A 238 6.13 7.42 -4.17
N SER A 239 6.52 7.12 -2.93
CA SER A 239 7.89 7.36 -2.48
C SER A 239 8.90 6.46 -3.19
N PRO A 240 10.19 6.83 -3.21
CA PRO A 240 11.25 5.95 -3.69
C PRO A 240 11.16 4.57 -3.05
N TYR A 241 11.29 3.54 -3.87
CA TYR A 241 11.12 2.15 -3.45
C TYR A 241 12.23 1.25 -3.99
N GLN A 242 12.47 0.16 -3.28
CA GLN A 242 13.30 -0.95 -3.74
C GLN A 242 12.41 -2.04 -4.31
N ARG A 243 12.60 -2.38 -5.59
CA ARG A 243 11.87 -3.48 -6.25
C ARG A 243 12.63 -4.79 -6.13
N GLN A 244 11.98 -5.80 -5.58
CA GLN A 244 12.53 -7.14 -5.38
C GLN A 244 11.78 -8.13 -6.26
N THR A 245 12.47 -8.71 -7.24
CA THR A 245 11.93 -9.71 -8.16
C THR A 245 12.29 -11.14 -7.79
N ASN A 246 13.20 -11.32 -6.81
CA ASN A 246 13.66 -12.63 -6.37
C ASN A 246 13.89 -12.62 -4.84
N PRO A 247 13.10 -13.36 -4.04
CA PRO A 247 13.24 -13.41 -2.57
C PRO A 247 14.55 -14.08 -2.10
N GLN A 248 15.22 -14.86 -2.96
CA GLN A 248 16.37 -15.68 -2.60
C GLN A 248 17.60 -14.90 -2.10
N SER A 249 17.68 -13.57 -2.29
CA SER A 249 18.85 -12.78 -1.87
C SER A 249 18.89 -12.42 -0.38
N LYS A 250 17.85 -12.72 0.40
CA LYS A 250 17.77 -12.40 1.84
C LYS A 250 17.53 -13.62 2.74
N ILE A 251 17.99 -14.81 2.33
CA ILE A 251 17.98 -15.98 3.22
C ILE A 251 19.05 -15.75 4.29
N ILE A 252 18.66 -15.11 5.40
CA ILE A 252 19.46 -15.16 6.63
C ILE A 252 19.28 -16.59 7.16
N SER A 253 20.37 -17.37 7.12
CA SER A 253 20.46 -18.73 7.63
C SER A 253 20.32 -18.76 9.16
N SER A 254 19.14 -18.46 9.68
CA SER A 254 18.78 -18.68 11.08
C SER A 254 17.93 -19.94 11.16
N ALA A 255 18.53 -21.03 11.64
CA ALA A 255 17.97 -22.37 11.75
C ALA A 255 16.92 -22.51 12.86
N ASN A 256 15.95 -21.59 12.91
CA ASN A 256 14.85 -21.66 13.85
C ASN A 256 13.54 -21.57 13.05
N SER A 257 12.73 -22.62 13.15
CA SER A 257 11.36 -22.63 12.64
C SER A 257 10.55 -21.60 13.41
N PHE A 258 10.22 -20.48 12.77
CA PHE A 258 9.46 -19.41 13.40
C PHE A 258 8.08 -19.29 12.76
N ASN A 259 7.10 -18.94 13.60
CA ASN A 259 5.69 -19.18 13.36
C ASN A 259 5.10 -18.22 12.32
N HIS A 260 5.05 -18.68 11.07
CA HIS A 260 4.15 -18.15 10.03
C HIS A 260 2.65 -18.28 10.39
N GLU A 261 2.29 -18.70 11.59
CA GLU A 261 0.92 -18.86 12.07
C GLU A 261 0.08 -17.58 11.89
N GLN A 262 0.66 -16.41 12.18
CA GLN A 262 0.00 -15.13 11.92
C GLN A 262 -0.22 -14.87 10.43
N CYS A 263 0.74 -15.24 9.58
CA CYS A 263 0.61 -15.12 8.13
C CYS A 263 -0.40 -16.12 7.55
N SER A 264 -0.47 -17.33 8.11
CA SER A 264 -1.51 -18.31 7.79
C SER A 264 -2.90 -17.77 8.12
N GLU A 265 -3.06 -17.18 9.30
CA GLU A 265 -4.33 -16.56 9.69
C GLU A 265 -4.70 -15.36 8.80
N GLN A 266 -3.72 -14.51 8.47
CA GLN A 266 -3.91 -13.42 7.51
C GLN A 266 -4.33 -13.94 6.13
N LEU A 267 -3.69 -15.00 5.63
CA LEU A 267 -4.06 -15.61 4.36
C LEU A 267 -5.49 -16.15 4.40
N ARG A 268 -5.89 -16.86 5.46
CA ARG A 268 -7.27 -17.36 5.63
C ARG A 268 -8.29 -16.22 5.61
N ARG A 269 -8.05 -15.15 6.38
CA ARG A 269 -8.93 -13.97 6.41
C ARG A 269 -9.04 -13.29 5.05
N LEU A 270 -7.92 -13.15 4.35
CA LEU A 270 -7.88 -12.62 2.99
C LEU A 270 -8.72 -13.48 2.03
N GLN A 271 -8.54 -14.80 2.06
CA GLN A 271 -9.30 -15.74 1.23
C GLN A 271 -10.80 -15.69 1.53
N SER A 272 -11.20 -15.68 2.81
CA SER A 272 -12.62 -15.54 3.19
C SER A 272 -13.22 -14.22 2.71
N SER A 273 -12.47 -13.12 2.81
CA SER A 273 -12.91 -11.80 2.35
C SER A 273 -13.08 -11.76 0.83
N LEU A 274 -12.16 -12.39 0.08
CA LEU A 274 -12.23 -12.52 -1.37
C LEU A 274 -13.45 -13.34 -1.81
N HIS A 275 -13.73 -14.47 -1.16
CA HIS A 275 -14.94 -15.26 -1.44
C HIS A 275 -16.21 -14.44 -1.22
N SER A 276 -16.32 -13.73 -0.09
CA SER A 276 -17.47 -12.88 0.20
C SER A 276 -17.66 -11.75 -0.81
N GLU A 277 -16.57 -11.11 -1.28
CA GLU A 277 -16.66 -10.06 -2.31
C GLU A 277 -17.16 -10.64 -3.65
N MET A 278 -16.66 -11.80 -4.05
CA MET A 278 -17.06 -12.48 -5.28
C MET A 278 -18.53 -12.94 -5.27
N ASP A 279 -19.04 -13.38 -4.11
CA ASP A 279 -20.45 -13.79 -3.97
C ASP A 279 -21.39 -12.58 -4.11
N VAL A 280 -21.03 -11.44 -3.52
CA VAL A 280 -21.79 -10.19 -3.66
C VAL A 280 -21.80 -9.70 -5.11
N GLU A 281 -20.66 -9.74 -5.81
CA GLU A 281 -20.58 -9.33 -7.20
C GLU A 281 -21.36 -10.25 -8.15
N GLN A 282 -21.40 -11.55 -7.87
CA GLN A 282 -22.20 -12.51 -8.65
C GLN A 282 -23.71 -12.27 -8.49
N LEU A 283 -24.17 -11.89 -7.29
CA LEU A 283 -25.57 -11.56 -7.05
C LEU A 283 -26.02 -10.26 -7.74
N LEU A 284 -25.08 -9.33 -7.97
CA LEU A 284 -25.36 -8.05 -8.62
C LEU A 284 -25.26 -8.12 -10.16
N LYS A 285 -24.65 -9.17 -10.73
CA LYS A 285 -24.66 -9.40 -12.18
C LYS A 285 -26.02 -9.94 -12.64
N PRO A 286 -26.69 -9.33 -13.63
CA PRO A 286 -27.92 -9.90 -14.18
C PRO A 286 -27.62 -11.30 -14.74
N ARG A 287 -28.41 -12.29 -14.30
CA ARG A 287 -28.35 -13.68 -14.75
C ARG A 287 -28.79 -13.78 -16.20
N ASN A 288 -27.92 -13.42 -17.14
CA ASN A 288 -28.07 -13.82 -18.54
C ASN A 288 -27.72 -15.30 -18.63
N SER A 289 -28.76 -16.12 -18.80
CA SER A 289 -28.65 -17.55 -18.98
C SER A 289 -28.14 -17.90 -20.38
N GLU A 290 -27.31 -18.96 -20.41
CA GLU A 290 -26.96 -19.80 -21.56
C GLU A 290 -26.01 -19.25 -22.65
N SER A 291 -24.80 -19.80 -22.69
CA SER A 291 -24.41 -20.71 -23.79
C SER A 291 -22.97 -21.23 -23.61
N ASN A 292 -22.83 -22.53 -23.87
CA ASN A 292 -21.57 -23.27 -24.03
C ASN A 292 -20.50 -22.50 -24.81
N TRP A 293 -19.31 -22.33 -24.23
CA TRP A 293 -18.05 -22.38 -24.97
C TRP A 293 -16.96 -23.04 -24.13
N GLN A 294 -16.73 -24.32 -24.39
CA GLN A 294 -15.42 -24.93 -24.16
C GLN A 294 -14.39 -24.18 -25.00
N LEU A 295 -13.50 -23.43 -24.36
CA LEU A 295 -12.27 -22.93 -24.99
C LEU A 295 -11.09 -23.69 -24.38
N LYS A 296 -10.48 -24.54 -25.21
CA LYS A 296 -9.18 -25.15 -24.96
C LYS A 296 -8.12 -24.04 -24.83
N PRO A 297 -7.10 -24.18 -23.98
CA PRO A 297 -5.99 -23.24 -23.95
C PRO A 297 -5.16 -23.43 -25.22
N ASP A 298 -5.22 -22.49 -26.15
CA ASP A 298 -4.27 -22.43 -27.24
C ASP A 298 -2.89 -22.04 -26.71
N ARG A 299 -1.94 -22.90 -27.06
CA ARG A 299 -0.54 -22.86 -26.65
C ARG A 299 0.14 -21.69 -27.36
N TRP A 300 0.36 -20.57 -26.65
CA TRP A 300 1.19 -19.46 -27.11
C TRP A 300 2.59 -20.00 -27.43
N ARG A 301 2.91 -20.14 -28.72
CA ARG A 301 4.26 -20.43 -29.20
C ARG A 301 4.92 -19.11 -29.59
N HIS A 302 5.92 -18.70 -28.82
CA HIS A 302 6.89 -17.71 -29.26
C HIS A 302 7.65 -18.25 -30.49
N PRO A 303 7.90 -17.42 -31.53
CA PRO A 303 8.78 -17.82 -32.61
C PRO A 303 10.23 -17.84 -32.13
N LEU A 304 10.82 -19.04 -32.16
CA LEU A 304 12.26 -19.24 -32.03
C LEU A 304 12.95 -18.59 -33.24
N PHE A 305 13.86 -17.66 -32.96
CA PHE A 305 14.85 -17.18 -33.92
C PHE A 305 15.66 -18.37 -34.46
N ARG A 306 15.82 -18.43 -35.79
CA ARG A 306 16.83 -19.25 -36.46
C ARG A 306 17.90 -18.33 -37.06
N PRO A 307 19.18 -18.70 -37.01
CA PRO A 307 20.26 -17.90 -37.54
C PRO A 307 20.47 -18.16 -39.04
N LEU A 308 20.86 -17.11 -39.76
CA LEU A 308 21.74 -17.14 -40.91
C LEU A 308 22.83 -16.10 -40.69
#